data_AF-A0A2E7ER22-F1
#
_entry.id   AF-A0A2E7ER22-F1
#
_cell.length_a   1.000
_cell.length_b   1.000
_cell.length_c   1.000
_cell.angle_alpha   90.00
_cell.angle_beta   90.00
_cell.angle_gamma   90.00
#
_symmetry.space_group_name_H-M   'P 1'
#
loop_
_entity.id
_entity.type
_entity.pdbx_description
1 polymer ?
#
loop_
_entity_poly.entity_id
_entity_poly.type
_entity_poly.pdbx_seq_one_letter_code
_entity_poly.pdbx_strand_id
1 'polypeptide(L)'
;MSDDFTMTTANSAIVGDRTAWPRSGTRALAEITDGPEKTLCLLESKRYRMHWMSTADPEVEMIRPLNEAGEVLVASNHPGGVVYVRCDGNVGFLSSDTTREHLFSLINID
;
A
#
# COMPACT_ATOMS: atom_id res chain seq x y z
N MET A 1 8.27 4.18 -31.09
CA MET A 1 7.14 4.81 -30.38
C MET A 1 7.61 5.05 -28.97
N SER A 2 7.76 6.30 -28.57
CA SER A 2 8.05 6.68 -27.20
C SER A 2 6.78 6.41 -26.39
N ASP A 3 6.83 5.41 -25.53
CA ASP A 3 5.79 5.18 -24.53
C ASP A 3 5.86 6.30 -23.49
N ASP A 4 5.24 7.43 -23.83
CA ASP A 4 4.98 8.53 -22.91
C ASP A 4 3.83 8.11 -21.98
N PHE A 5 4.11 7.12 -21.13
CA PHE A 5 3.27 6.86 -19.97
C PHE A 5 3.38 8.09 -19.08
N THR A 6 2.41 9.00 -19.21
CA THR A 6 2.10 10.00 -18.19
C THR A 6 2.31 9.34 -16.83
N MET A 7 3.20 9.90 -16.00
CA MET A 7 3.60 9.39 -14.69
C MET A 7 2.41 9.41 -13.71
N THR A 8 1.39 8.60 -13.95
CA THR A 8 0.20 8.54 -13.12
C THR A 8 0.54 7.79 -11.85
N THR A 9 0.43 8.47 -10.71
CA THR A 9 0.43 7.84 -9.39
C THR A 9 -0.69 6.80 -9.32
N ALA A 10 -0.34 5.58 -8.91
CA ALA A 10 -1.31 4.52 -8.62
C ALA A 10 -1.36 4.29 -7.11
N ASN A 11 -2.55 3.96 -6.60
CA ASN A 11 -2.73 3.51 -5.22
C ASN A 11 -3.36 2.13 -5.26
N SER A 12 -2.82 1.19 -4.50
CA SER A 12 -3.28 -0.20 -4.46
C SER A 12 -3.75 -0.58 -3.07
N ALA A 13 -4.78 -1.43 -3.02
CA ALA A 13 -5.11 -2.15 -1.81
C ALA A 13 -3.98 -3.14 -1.50
N ILE A 14 -3.55 -3.20 -0.25
CA ILE A 14 -2.61 -4.23 0.20
C ILE A 14 -3.41 -5.36 0.84
N VAL A 15 -3.37 -6.53 0.21
CA VAL A 15 -4.15 -7.69 0.63
C VAL A 15 -3.33 -8.60 1.55
N GLY A 16 -3.97 -9.14 2.57
CA GLY A 16 -3.38 -10.12 3.47
C GLY A 16 -4.31 -10.43 4.64
N ASP A 17 -4.15 -11.59 5.27
CA ASP A 17 -5.10 -12.08 6.29
C ASP A 17 -5.29 -11.13 7.48
N ARG A 18 -4.29 -10.29 7.73
CA ARG A 18 -4.27 -9.31 8.82
C ARG A 18 -4.43 -7.86 8.36
N THR A 19 -4.74 -7.59 7.10
CA THR A 19 -4.89 -6.20 6.61
C THR A 19 -6.36 -5.77 6.57
N ALA A 20 -6.62 -4.52 6.23
CA ALA A 20 -7.97 -4.03 5.93
C ALA A 20 -8.65 -4.82 4.78
N TRP A 21 -7.85 -5.48 3.94
CA TRP A 21 -8.29 -6.27 2.80
C TRP A 21 -7.88 -7.73 3.00
N PRO A 22 -8.68 -8.54 3.73
CA PRO A 22 -8.38 -9.95 3.89
C PRO A 22 -8.37 -10.66 2.52
N ARG A 23 -7.53 -11.70 2.36
CA ARG A 23 -7.43 -12.49 1.12
C ARG A 23 -8.76 -13.07 0.64
N SER A 24 -9.69 -13.26 1.56
CA SER A 24 -11.03 -13.72 1.28
C SER A 24 -12.05 -13.03 2.18
N GLY A 25 -13.25 -12.82 1.65
CA GLY A 25 -14.34 -12.19 2.38
C GLY A 25 -14.23 -10.68 2.45
N THR A 26 -14.81 -10.11 3.50
CA THR A 26 -14.86 -8.67 3.76
C THR A 26 -14.48 -8.40 5.20
N ARG A 27 -13.86 -7.27 5.48
CA ARG A 27 -13.64 -6.76 6.85
C ARG A 27 -14.51 -5.52 7.07
N ALA A 28 -15.31 -5.52 8.12
CA ALA A 28 -16.04 -4.35 8.55
C ALA A 28 -15.09 -3.39 9.26
N LEU A 29 -15.35 -2.07 9.14
CA LEU A 29 -14.55 -1.05 9.82
C LEU A 29 -14.50 -1.25 11.34
N ALA A 30 -15.58 -1.76 11.94
CA ALA A 30 -15.66 -2.05 13.36
C ALA A 30 -14.76 -3.22 13.81
N GLU A 31 -14.24 -4.03 12.88
CA GLU A 31 -13.31 -5.13 13.15
C GLU A 31 -11.84 -4.67 13.12
N ILE A 32 -11.58 -3.38 12.85
CA ILE A 32 -10.23 -2.79 12.88
C ILE A 32 -9.95 -2.29 14.30
N THR A 33 -9.33 -3.14 15.09
CA THR A 33 -9.11 -3.00 16.55
C THR A 33 -7.98 -2.03 16.93
N ASP A 34 -6.99 -1.82 16.06
CA ASP A 34 -5.85 -0.93 16.32
C ASP A 34 -6.15 0.57 16.13
N GLY A 35 -7.37 0.89 15.68
CA GLY A 35 -7.80 2.23 15.34
C GLY A 35 -7.76 2.48 13.83
N PRO A 36 -8.92 2.67 13.16
CA PRO A 36 -8.97 3.01 11.75
C PRO A 36 -8.14 4.24 11.35
N GLU A 37 -7.91 5.15 12.30
CA GLU A 37 -7.08 6.35 12.15
C GLU A 37 -5.57 6.10 12.20
N LYS A 38 -5.15 4.85 12.40
CA LYS A 38 -3.74 4.42 12.40
C LYS A 38 -3.48 3.32 11.38
N THR A 39 -4.50 2.55 11.01
CA THR A 39 -4.39 1.44 10.06
C THR A 39 -4.48 1.92 8.61
N LEU A 40 -3.53 1.49 7.77
CA LEU A 40 -3.51 1.77 6.33
C LEU A 40 -4.45 0.83 5.56
N CYS A 41 -5.16 1.40 4.59
CA CYS A 41 -5.93 0.63 3.61
C CYS A 41 -5.35 0.73 2.20
N LEU A 42 -4.77 1.86 1.80
CA LEU A 42 -4.15 2.00 0.48
C LEU A 42 -2.72 2.53 0.61
N LEU A 43 -1.86 2.08 -0.29
CA LEU A 43 -0.50 2.59 -0.45
C LEU A 43 -0.25 3.00 -1.89
N GLU A 44 0.51 4.07 -2.06
CA GLU A 44 1.04 4.46 -3.35
C GLU A 44 1.97 3.37 -3.88
N SER A 45 1.70 2.94 -5.11
CA SER A 45 2.45 1.93 -5.83
C SER A 45 2.95 2.48 -7.16
N LYS A 46 4.16 2.09 -7.56
CA LYS A 46 4.49 2.14 -8.99
C LYS A 46 3.69 1.01 -9.59
N ARG A 47 2.90 1.35 -10.61
CA ARG A 47 2.03 0.45 -11.38
C ARG A 47 2.86 -0.62 -12.08
N TYR A 48 3.49 -1.50 -11.31
CA TYR A 48 4.40 -2.49 -11.83
C TYR A 48 3.56 -3.63 -12.38
N ARG A 49 3.28 -3.53 -13.69
CA ARG A 49 2.81 -4.64 -14.52
C ARG A 49 1.46 -5.28 -14.13
N MET A 50 0.71 -4.73 -13.17
CA MET A 50 -0.67 -5.15 -12.95
C MET A 50 -1.53 -4.64 -14.11
N HIS A 51 -1.87 -5.57 -15.00
CA HIS A 51 -2.81 -5.32 -16.07
C HIS A 51 -4.13 -4.82 -15.47
N TRP A 52 -4.78 -3.85 -16.10
CA TRP A 52 -5.99 -3.21 -15.55
C TRP A 52 -7.18 -4.19 -15.38
N MET A 53 -7.17 -5.32 -16.10
CA MET A 53 -8.13 -6.44 -15.91
C MET A 53 -7.67 -7.49 -14.89
N SER A 54 -6.50 -7.31 -14.27
CA SER A 54 -6.06 -8.18 -13.18
C SER A 54 -6.96 -7.97 -11.98
N THR A 55 -7.52 -9.07 -11.46
CA THR A 55 -8.26 -9.07 -10.18
C THR A 55 -7.32 -9.23 -8.99
N ALA A 56 -6.02 -9.43 -9.22
CA ALA A 56 -5.04 -9.59 -8.17
C ALA A 56 -4.54 -8.22 -7.72
N ASP A 57 -4.82 -7.90 -6.47
CA ASP A 57 -4.14 -6.85 -5.71
C ASP A 57 -2.82 -7.39 -5.14
N PRO A 58 -1.89 -6.51 -4.79
CA PRO A 58 -0.63 -6.95 -4.24
C PRO A 58 -0.74 -7.45 -2.80
N GLU A 59 -0.10 -8.58 -2.55
CA GLU A 59 -0.03 -9.23 -1.25
C GLU A 59 0.95 -8.50 -0.31
N VAL A 60 0.66 -8.46 0.99
CA VAL A 60 1.49 -7.80 2.01
C VAL A 60 2.92 -8.34 2.03
N GLU A 61 3.14 -9.61 1.69
CA GLU A 61 4.45 -10.24 1.60
C GLU A 61 5.30 -9.69 0.44
N MET A 62 4.68 -9.07 -0.57
CA MET A 62 5.36 -8.43 -1.69
C MET A 62 5.92 -7.05 -1.31
N ILE A 63 5.50 -6.49 -0.16
CA ILE A 63 6.06 -5.23 0.33
C ILE A 63 7.54 -5.42 0.63
N ARG A 64 8.35 -4.50 0.14
CA ARG A 64 9.77 -4.34 0.44
C ARG A 64 9.96 -2.98 1.15
N PRO A 65 11.02 -2.80 1.95
CA PRO A 65 11.33 -1.50 2.52
C PRO A 65 11.31 -0.40 1.46
N LEU A 66 10.83 0.78 1.84
CA LEU A 66 10.93 1.96 1.01
C LEU A 66 12.44 2.21 0.74
N ASN A 67 12.82 2.44 -0.52
CA ASN A 67 14.19 2.65 -1.01
C ASN A 67 15.12 1.44 -1.23
N GLU A 68 14.68 0.18 -1.12
CA GLU A 68 15.53 -0.91 -1.63
C GLU A 68 15.51 -0.94 -3.17
N ALA A 69 16.69 -1.12 -3.80
CA ALA A 69 16.78 -1.29 -5.25
C ALA A 69 16.15 -2.63 -5.68
N GLY A 70 15.07 -2.60 -6.46
CA GLY A 70 14.35 -3.78 -6.92
C GLY A 70 12.94 -3.43 -7.42
N GLU A 71 12.15 -4.43 -7.80
CA GLU A 71 10.71 -4.25 -8.11
C GLU A 71 9.94 -4.00 -6.80
N VAL A 72 10.01 -2.77 -6.29
CA VAL A 72 9.35 -2.36 -5.05
C VAL A 72 7.88 -2.12 -5.32
N LEU A 73 7.02 -2.88 -4.65
CA LEU A 73 5.57 -2.76 -4.72
C LEU A 73 5.06 -1.39 -4.26
N VAL A 74 5.65 -0.87 -3.18
CA VAL A 74 5.34 0.44 -2.59
C VAL A 74 6.37 1.43 -3.09
N ALA A 75 6.00 2.21 -4.09
CA ALA A 75 6.93 3.12 -4.71
C ALA A 75 6.19 4.37 -5.16
N SER A 76 6.80 5.52 -4.89
CA SER A 76 6.24 6.82 -5.21
C SER A 76 7.02 7.48 -6.33
N ASN A 77 6.36 8.41 -7.02
CA ASN A 77 7.03 9.40 -7.85
C ASN A 77 7.39 10.66 -7.03
N HIS A 78 6.93 10.76 -5.78
CA HIS A 78 7.26 11.85 -4.88
C HIS A 78 8.65 11.63 -4.25
N PRO A 79 9.48 12.68 -4.17
CA PRO A 79 10.73 12.61 -3.44
C PRO A 79 10.50 12.27 -1.96
N GLY A 80 11.26 11.31 -1.43
CA GLY A 80 11.40 11.10 0.01
C GLY A 80 10.33 10.25 0.69
N GLY A 81 9.43 9.58 -0.04
CA GLY A 81 8.42 8.74 0.61
C GLY A 81 7.25 8.37 -0.29
N VAL A 82 6.18 7.83 0.30
CA VAL A 82 4.96 7.39 -0.39
C VAL A 82 3.72 7.95 0.26
N VAL A 83 2.70 8.23 -0.55
CA VAL A 83 1.37 8.59 -0.04
C VAL A 83 0.65 7.31 0.41
N TYR A 84 -0.14 7.44 1.47
CA TYR A 84 -1.01 6.37 1.96
C TYR A 84 -2.40 6.90 2.29
N VAL A 85 -3.36 5.98 2.37
CA VAL A 85 -4.71 6.24 2.89
C VAL A 85 -4.97 5.33 4.08
N ARG A 86 -5.48 5.91 5.16
CA ARG A 86 -5.92 5.19 6.37
C ARG A 86 -7.35 4.70 6.24
N CYS A 87 -7.74 3.75 7.08
CA CYS A 87 -9.09 3.18 7.09
C CYS A 87 -10.17 4.19 7.48
N ASP A 88 -9.80 5.29 8.15
CA ASP A 88 -10.67 6.45 8.41
C ASP A 88 -10.81 7.42 7.22
N GLY A 89 -10.10 7.16 6.11
CA GLY A 89 -10.07 7.98 4.90
C GLY A 89 -9.04 9.11 4.91
N ASN A 90 -8.30 9.32 6.01
CA ASN A 90 -7.26 10.34 6.04
C ASN A 90 -6.04 9.93 5.21
N VAL A 91 -5.54 10.90 4.43
CA VAL A 91 -4.32 10.76 3.63
C VAL A 91 -3.10 11.15 4.47
N GLY A 92 -1.99 10.47 4.27
CA GLY A 92 -0.72 10.82 4.88
C GLY A 92 0.47 10.50 3.99
N PHE A 93 1.67 10.74 4.53
CA PHE A 93 2.94 10.52 3.85
C PHE A 93 3.86 9.69 4.75
N LEU A 94 4.36 8.57 4.23
CA LEU A 94 5.38 7.75 4.89
C LEU A 94 6.74 8.13 4.34
N SER A 95 7.64 8.54 5.23
CA SER A 95 9.03 8.83 4.88
C SER A 95 9.67 7.58 4.28
N SER A 96 10.57 7.76 3.33
CA SER A 96 11.30 6.67 2.73
C SER A 96 12.33 6.02 3.68
N ASP A 97 12.62 6.67 4.81
CA ASP A 97 13.38 6.08 5.94
C ASP A 97 12.51 5.18 6.85
N THR A 98 11.22 5.02 6.54
CA THR A 98 10.32 4.16 7.33
C THR A 98 10.79 2.71 7.26
N THR A 99 11.02 2.10 8.42
CA THR A 99 11.42 0.70 8.49
C THR A 99 10.30 -0.23 8.05
N ARG A 100 10.66 -1.44 7.60
CA ARG A 100 9.67 -2.47 7.25
C ARG A 100 8.75 -2.76 8.44
N GLU A 101 9.31 -2.87 9.63
CA GLU A 101 8.57 -3.21 10.85
C GLU A 101 7.52 -2.14 11.15
N HIS A 102 7.89 -0.87 11.02
CA HIS A 102 6.95 0.24 11.21
C HIS A 102 5.87 0.23 10.14
N LEU A 103 6.22 0.05 8.86
CA LEU A 103 5.24 -0.07 7.79
C LEU A 103 4.25 -1.22 8.04
N PHE A 104 4.74 -2.39 8.45
CA PHE A 104 3.90 -3.55 8.75
C PHE A 104 3.02 -3.31 9.98
N SER A 105 3.48 -2.57 10.99
CA SER A 105 2.63 -2.19 12.13
C SER A 105 1.47 -1.25 11.76
N LEU A 106 1.59 -0.52 10.65
CA LEU A 106 0.52 0.34 10.16
C LEU A 106 -0.44 -0.41 9.23
N ILE A 107 0.01 -1.49 8.58
CA ILE A 107 -0.80 -2.27 7.62
C ILE A 107 -1.58 -3.40 8.31
N ASN A 108 -0.91 -4.10 9.24
CA ASN A 108 -1.53 -5.19 9.95
C ASN A 108 -2.47 -4.67 11.04
N ILE A 109 -3.49 -5.48 11.28
CA ILE A 109 -4.46 -5.38 12.36
C ILE A 109 -4.08 -6.47 13.37
N ASP A 110 -4.04 -6.11 14.65
CA ASP A 110 -3.62 -6.83 15.88
C ASP A 110 -2.10 -6.88 16.16
#